data_AF-A0A7L2FWG9-F1
#
_entry.id   AF-A0A7L2FWG9-F1
#
_cell.length_a   1.000
_cell.length_b   1.000
_cell.length_c   1.000
_cell.angle_alpha   90.00
_cell.angle_beta   90.00
_cell.angle_gamma   90.00
#
_symmetry.space_group_name_H-M   'P 1'
#
loop_
_entity.id
_entity.type
_entity.pdbx_description
1 polymer ?
#
loop_
_entity_poly.entity_id
_entity_poly.type
_entity_poly.pdbx_seq_one_letter_code
_entity_poly.pdbx_strand_id
1 'polypeptide(L)'
;LLNVTEWNSSVLSYYSCGGQRKVLSTKLVVYRVLAPAVLDPVPALAVGESHELSCHVADVAPIRYLAVTLRRGGEVLRTETFERHGQDEPATARVTHRLTARRQDDG
;
A
#
# COMPACT_ATOMS: atom_id res chain seq x y z
N LEU A 1 3.84 7.17 24.59
CA LEU A 1 2.64 7.31 23.73
C LEU A 1 1.92 5.98 23.77
N LEU A 2 0.68 5.96 24.24
CA LEU A 2 -0.17 4.77 24.26
C LEU A 2 -1.41 5.10 23.42
N ASN A 3 -1.90 4.15 22.62
CA ASN A 3 -3.13 4.28 21.82
C ASN A 3 -3.11 5.36 20.72
N VAL A 4 -2.09 5.37 19.86
CA VAL A 4 -2.04 6.27 18.70
C VAL A 4 -2.95 5.72 17.59
N THR A 5 -4.06 6.42 17.31
CA THR A 5 -5.06 6.02 16.31
C THR A 5 -4.94 6.79 15.00
N GLU A 6 -4.29 7.95 15.01
CA GLU A 6 -4.06 8.77 13.82
C GLU A 6 -2.87 8.23 13.00
N TRP A 7 -3.00 8.26 11.68
CA TRP A 7 -1.99 7.75 10.75
C TRP A 7 -0.78 8.68 10.63
N ASN A 8 -1.04 9.98 10.71
CA ASN A 8 -0.06 11.04 10.64
C ASN A 8 -0.41 12.08 11.70
N SER A 9 0.47 12.24 12.69
CA SER A 9 0.31 13.21 13.78
C SER A 9 1.63 13.90 14.09
N SER A 10 1.58 14.99 14.83
CA SER A 10 2.77 15.70 15.32
C SER A 10 2.77 15.78 16.83
N VAL A 11 3.83 15.29 17.44
CA VAL A 11 4.05 15.39 18.89
C VAL A 11 4.79 16.67 19.18
N LEU A 12 4.17 17.54 19.99
CA LEU A 12 4.80 18.77 20.45
C LEU A 12 5.46 18.52 21.80
N SER A 13 6.76 18.77 21.87
CA SER A 13 7.49 18.86 23.13
C SER A 13 7.90 20.29 23.38
N TYR A 14 8.03 20.68 24.65
CA TYR A 14 8.49 22.01 25.00
C TYR A 14 9.41 21.94 26.22
N TYR A 15 10.31 22.92 26.31
CA TYR A 15 11.09 23.16 27.52
C TYR A 15 11.17 24.66 27.79
N SER A 16 11.32 25.00 29.06
CA SER A 16 11.45 26.38 29.53
C SER A 16 12.76 26.54 30.29
N CYS A 17 13.55 27.56 29.92
CA CYS A 17 14.83 27.87 30.57
C CYS A 17 15.07 29.38 30.54
N GLY A 18 15.39 29.99 31.68
CA GLY A 18 15.72 31.42 31.76
C GLY A 18 14.62 32.36 31.23
N GLY A 19 13.35 32.02 31.43
CA GLY A 19 12.21 32.79 30.91
C GLY A 19 11.91 32.61 29.41
N GLN A 20 12.72 31.84 28.68
CA GLN A 20 12.45 31.46 27.30
C GLN A 20 11.76 30.10 27.24
N ARG A 21 10.75 29.96 26.37
CA ARG A 21 10.11 28.69 26.04
C ARG A 21 10.48 28.29 24.62
N LYS A 22 10.97 27.07 24.42
CA LYS A 22 11.15 26.47 23.09
C LYS A 22 10.17 25.33 22.90
N VAL A 23 9.66 25.21 21.68
CA VAL A 23 8.77 24.14 21.26
C VAL A 23 9.46 23.38 20.12
N LEU A 24 9.45 22.07 20.21
CA LEU A 24 9.98 21.15 19.21
C LEU A 24 8.83 20.29 18.71
N SER A 25 8.66 20.22 17.39
CA SER A 25 7.68 19.33 16.75
C SER A 25 8.38 18.08 16.22
N THR A 26 7.81 16.91 16.47
CA THR A 26 8.28 15.64 15.94
C THR A 26 7.14 14.93 15.22
N LYS A 27 7.36 14.57 13.96
CA LYS A 27 6.38 13.83 13.17
C LYS A 27 6.28 12.39 13.65
N LEU A 28 5.06 11.92 13.86
CA LEU A 28 4.75 10.55 14.24
C LEU A 28 3.92 9.91 13.12
N VAL A 29 4.47 8.87 12.52
CA VAL A 29 3.86 8.12 11.42
C VAL A 29 3.59 6.70 11.89
N VAL A 30 2.36 6.23 11.72
CA VAL A 30 1.91 4.91 12.19
C VAL A 30 1.84 3.93 11.03
N TYR A 31 2.34 2.71 11.27
CA TYR A 31 2.22 1.57 10.36
C TYR A 31 1.28 0.55 10.98
N ARG A 32 0.45 -0.07 10.14
CA ARG A 32 -0.45 -1.16 10.54
C ARG A 32 -0.23 -2.39 9.69
N VAL A 33 -0.73 -3.52 10.19
CA VAL A 33 -0.81 -4.76 9.41
C VAL A 33 -1.66 -4.48 8.17
N LEU A 34 -1.16 -4.92 7.02
CA LEU A 34 -1.85 -4.74 5.74
C LEU A 34 -3.16 -5.51 5.74
N ALA A 35 -4.20 -4.89 5.15
CA ALA A 35 -5.37 -5.63 4.74
C ALA A 35 -4.98 -6.70 3.70
N PRO A 36 -5.75 -7.79 3.56
CA PRO A 36 -5.53 -8.76 2.52
C PRO A 36 -5.50 -8.10 1.13
N ALA A 37 -4.60 -8.58 0.27
CA ALA A 37 -4.63 -8.22 -1.14
C ALA A 37 -5.80 -8.93 -1.82
N VAL A 38 -6.62 -8.16 -2.54
CA VAL A 38 -7.81 -8.65 -3.22
C VAL A 38 -7.60 -8.55 -4.72
N LEU A 39 -7.68 -9.69 -5.40
CA LEU A 39 -7.75 -9.75 -6.85
C LEU A 39 -9.21 -9.59 -7.28
N ASP A 40 -9.49 -8.64 -8.17
CA ASP A 40 -10.81 -8.49 -8.77
C ASP A 40 -11.20 -9.78 -9.52
N PRO A 41 -12.50 -10.15 -9.58
CA PRO A 41 -12.92 -11.41 -10.19
C PRO A 41 -12.44 -11.56 -11.64
N VAL A 42 -11.77 -12.67 -11.92
CA VAL A 42 -11.30 -13.02 -13.27
C VAL A 42 -12.36 -13.89 -13.95
N PRO A 43 -12.89 -13.51 -15.12
CA PRO A 43 -13.86 -14.34 -15.85
C PRO A 43 -13.20 -15.61 -16.40
N ALA A 44 -14.02 -16.56 -16.86
CA ALA A 44 -13.52 -17.66 -17.67
C ALA A 44 -13.01 -17.10 -19.01
N LEU A 45 -11.76 -17.43 -19.37
CA LEU A 45 -11.09 -16.90 -20.56
C LEU A 45 -10.73 -18.04 -21.51
N ALA A 46 -10.96 -17.84 -22.81
CA ALA A 46 -10.46 -18.75 -23.82
C ALA A 46 -8.93 -18.64 -23.96
N VAL A 47 -8.26 -19.71 -24.37
CA VAL A 47 -6.81 -19.68 -24.63
C VAL A 47 -6.51 -18.64 -25.71
N GLY A 48 -5.56 -17.74 -25.42
CA GLY A 48 -5.21 -16.61 -26.29
C GLY A 48 -6.03 -15.34 -26.05
N GLU A 49 -7.11 -15.40 -25.28
CA GLU A 49 -7.85 -14.23 -24.83
C GLU A 49 -7.02 -13.44 -23.81
N SER A 50 -7.13 -12.11 -23.83
CA SER A 50 -6.42 -11.24 -22.90
C SER A 50 -7.37 -10.53 -21.96
N HIS A 51 -6.98 -10.43 -20.69
CA HIS A 51 -7.75 -9.79 -19.64
C HIS A 51 -6.85 -8.89 -18.78
N GLU A 52 -7.41 -7.79 -18.28
CA GLU A 52 -6.72 -6.92 -17.34
C GLU A 52 -6.98 -7.39 -15.91
N LEU A 53 -5.96 -8.00 -15.31
CA LEU A 53 -5.98 -8.29 -13.88
C LEU A 53 -5.90 -6.99 -13.10
N SER A 54 -6.66 -6.89 -12.03
CA SER A 54 -6.63 -5.76 -11.11
C SER A 54 -6.59 -6.27 -9.67
N CYS A 55 -5.53 -5.92 -8.96
CA CYS A 55 -5.32 -6.25 -7.56
C CYS A 55 -5.32 -4.97 -6.73
N HIS A 56 -5.94 -5.01 -5.55
CA HIS A 56 -5.94 -3.88 -4.64
C HIS A 56 -5.67 -4.28 -3.18
N VAL A 57 -5.05 -3.37 -2.43
CA VAL A 57 -4.82 -3.44 -0.99
C VAL A 57 -5.40 -2.18 -0.38
N ALA A 58 -6.39 -2.31 0.48
CA ALA A 58 -7.06 -1.18 1.13
C ALA A 58 -6.29 -0.67 2.36
N ASP A 59 -6.60 0.57 2.76
CA ASP A 59 -6.17 1.19 4.03
C ASP A 59 -4.66 1.14 4.30
N VAL A 60 -3.84 1.35 3.25
CA VAL A 60 -2.39 1.32 3.35
C VAL A 60 -1.87 2.71 3.70
N ALA A 61 -1.17 2.83 4.83
CA ALA A 61 -0.43 4.02 5.22
C ALA A 61 0.89 3.67 5.94
N PRO A 62 1.99 4.38 5.62
CA PRO A 62 2.19 5.21 4.43
C PRO A 62 2.37 4.32 3.19
N ILE A 63 1.59 4.55 2.15
CA ILE A 63 1.60 3.72 0.93
C ILE A 63 2.97 3.70 0.24
N ARG A 64 3.80 4.76 0.40
CA ARG A 64 5.14 4.84 -0.21
C ARG A 64 6.09 3.70 0.10
N TYR A 65 5.84 2.96 1.19
CA TYR A 65 6.65 1.83 1.62
C TYR A 65 6.06 0.47 1.22
N LEU A 66 4.94 0.47 0.50
CA LEU A 66 4.31 -0.74 -0.01
C LEU A 66 4.96 -1.19 -1.33
N ALA A 67 5.11 -2.51 -1.46
CA ALA A 67 5.31 -3.17 -2.74
C ALA A 67 4.21 -4.22 -2.95
N VAL A 68 3.65 -4.26 -4.16
CA VAL A 68 2.62 -5.25 -4.54
C VAL A 68 3.14 -6.05 -5.72
N THR A 69 3.09 -7.38 -5.61
CA THR A 69 3.56 -8.31 -6.64
C THR A 69 2.41 -9.15 -7.16
N LEU A 70 2.09 -9.02 -8.45
CA LEU A 70 1.18 -9.94 -9.15
C LEU A 70 1.98 -11.13 -9.67
N ARG A 71 1.44 -12.33 -9.45
CA ARG A 71 2.09 -13.59 -9.83
C ARG A 71 1.12 -14.50 -10.57
N ARG A 72 1.68 -15.30 -11.50
CA ARG A 72 1.04 -16.48 -12.09
C ARG A 72 1.78 -17.70 -11.57
N GLY A 73 1.20 -18.41 -10.61
CA GLY A 73 1.90 -19.49 -9.92
C GLY A 73 3.26 -19.02 -9.38
N GLY A 74 4.35 -19.60 -9.88
CA GLY A 74 5.71 -19.21 -9.52
C GLY A 74 6.23 -17.94 -10.19
N GLU A 75 5.65 -17.52 -11.32
CA GLU A 75 6.14 -16.44 -12.16
C GLU A 75 5.67 -15.07 -11.65
N VAL A 76 6.57 -14.07 -11.64
CA VAL A 76 6.23 -12.68 -11.34
C VAL A 76 5.78 -11.98 -12.62
N LEU A 77 4.53 -11.50 -12.64
CA LEU A 77 3.94 -10.77 -13.77
C LEU A 77 4.24 -9.27 -13.71
N ARG A 78 4.12 -8.69 -12.51
CA ARG A 78 4.36 -7.27 -12.25
C ARG A 78 4.70 -7.07 -10.78
N THR A 79 5.66 -6.19 -10.51
CA THR A 79 5.88 -5.61 -9.18
C THR A 79 5.68 -4.11 -9.29
N GLU A 80 4.84 -3.55 -8.44
CA GLU A 80 4.62 -2.10 -8.34
C GLU A 80 5.07 -1.60 -6.97
N THR A 81 5.80 -0.49 -6.97
CA THR A 81 6.25 0.23 -5.78
C THR A 81 5.66 1.63 -5.79
N PHE A 82 5.30 2.15 -4.62
CA PHE A 82 4.55 3.41 -4.51
C PHE A 82 5.42 4.59 -4.01
N GLU A 83 6.73 4.55 -4.20
CA GLU A 83 7.69 5.51 -3.63
C GLU A 83 7.36 6.99 -3.91
N ARG A 84 6.78 7.27 -5.09
CA ARG A 84 6.36 8.62 -5.51
C ARG A 84 5.09 9.12 -4.83
N HIS A 85 4.41 8.29 -4.05
CA HIS A 85 3.18 8.67 -3.39
C HIS A 85 3.49 9.59 -2.19
N GLY A 86 2.99 10.82 -2.24
CA GLY A 86 3.32 11.89 -1.28
C GLY A 86 2.64 11.75 0.08
N GLN A 87 1.47 11.12 0.11
CA GLN A 87 0.55 11.11 1.23
C GLN A 87 0.93 10.06 2.29
N ASP A 88 0.78 10.45 3.55
CA ASP A 88 0.94 9.55 4.70
C ASP A 88 -0.41 9.06 5.23
N GLU A 89 -1.50 9.60 4.69
CA GLU A 89 -2.86 9.14 4.92
C GLU A 89 -3.10 7.77 4.27
N PRO A 90 -4.07 6.99 4.80
CA PRO A 90 -4.44 5.72 4.21
C PRO A 90 -4.96 5.89 2.79
N ALA A 91 -4.45 5.04 1.91
CA ALA A 91 -4.90 4.96 0.52
C ALA A 91 -5.05 3.51 0.08
N THR A 92 -5.90 3.30 -0.92
CA THR A 92 -5.99 2.02 -1.61
C THR A 92 -4.90 1.92 -2.66
N ALA A 93 -3.99 0.97 -2.50
CA ALA A 93 -3.01 0.63 -3.51
C ALA A 93 -3.67 -0.25 -4.58
N ARG A 94 -3.59 0.14 -5.85
CA ARG A 94 -4.12 -0.64 -6.98
C ARG A 94 -3.02 -0.92 -7.99
N VAL A 95 -2.94 -2.17 -8.45
CA VAL A 95 -1.99 -2.61 -9.48
C VAL A 95 -2.73 -3.42 -10.53
N THR A 96 -2.51 -3.07 -11.80
CA THR A 96 -3.10 -3.78 -12.93
C THR A 96 -2.04 -4.46 -13.80
N HIS A 97 -2.40 -5.57 -14.43
CA HIS A 97 -1.54 -6.26 -15.39
C HIS A 97 -2.38 -6.95 -16.47
N ARG A 98 -2.04 -6.72 -17.73
CA ARG A 98 -2.68 -7.40 -18.86
C ARG A 98 -2.09 -8.80 -19.03
N LEU A 99 -2.88 -9.81 -18.71
CA LEU A 99 -2.55 -11.23 -18.90
C LEU A 99 -3.17 -11.75 -20.20
N THR A 100 -2.49 -12.68 -20.86
CA THR A 100 -3.09 -13.53 -21.90
C THR A 100 -3.22 -14.95 -21.38
N ALA A 101 -4.43 -15.51 -21.44
CA ALA A 101 -4.77 -16.82 -20.91
C ALA A 101 -4.08 -17.95 -21.68
N ARG A 102 -3.57 -18.93 -20.93
CA ARG A 102 -2.86 -20.11 -21.45
C ARG A 102 -3.57 -21.39 -21.01
N ARG A 103 -3.31 -22.48 -21.72
CA ARG A 103 -3.81 -23.82 -21.36
C ARG A 103 -3.41 -24.27 -19.95
N GLN A 104 -2.31 -23.75 -19.39
CA GLN A 104 -1.84 -24.13 -18.06
C GLN A 104 -2.48 -23.31 -16.93
N ASP A 105 -3.30 -22.31 -17.26
CA ASP A 105 -3.96 -21.44 -16.28
C ASP A 105 -5.31 -22.02 -15.79
N ASP A 106 -5.81 -23.07 -16.45
CA ASP A 106 -6.97 -23.87 -16.04
C ASP A 106 -6.50 -24.85 -14.95
N GLY A 107 -6.56 -24.40 -13.69
CA GLY A 107 -6.01 -25.08 -12.52
C GLY A 107 -6.62 -26.44 -12.21
#